data_AF-A0A1W2EC18-F1
#
_entry.id   AF-A0A1W2EC18-F1
#
_cell.length_a   1.000
_cell.length_b   1.000
_cell.length_c   1.000
_cell.angle_alpha   90.00
_cell.angle_beta   90.00
_cell.angle_gamma   90.00
#
_symmetry.space_group_name_H-M   'P 1'
#
loop_
_entity.id
_entity.type
_entity.pdbx_description
1 polymer ?
#
loop_
_entity_poly.entity_id
_entity_poly.type
_entity_poly.pdbx_seq_one_letter_code
_entity_poly.pdbx_strand_id
1 'polypeptide(L)' 'MATNLSEEQQEQAEATANLVASAMVRLRREHGEAAVMEAMRLISTAFATDERRQAIAKALGTRPDSASE' A
#
# COMPACT_ATOMS: atom_id res chain seq x y z
N MET A 1 12.06 5.46 -16.02
CA MET A 1 13.13 5.60 -15.01
C MET A 1 12.81 4.62 -13.89
N ALA A 2 13.65 3.63 -13.64
CA ALA A 2 13.45 2.75 -12.48
C ALA A 2 13.83 3.58 -11.23
N THR A 3 12.86 3.84 -10.37
CA THR A 3 13.08 4.48 -9.07
C THR A 3 13.86 3.49 -8.21
N ASN A 4 15.19 3.51 -8.32
CA ASN A 4 16.06 2.71 -7.48
C ASN A 4 16.06 3.35 -6.09
N LEU A 5 15.09 2.94 -5.28
CA LEU A 5 15.07 3.23 -3.85
C LEU A 5 16.39 2.75 -3.24
N SER A 6 16.96 3.56 -2.35
CA SER A 6 18.08 3.13 -1.51
C SER A 6 17.68 1.86 -0.74
N GLU A 7 18.64 1.00 -0.39
CA GLU A 7 18.41 -0.19 0.44
C GLU A 7 17.66 0.16 1.73
N GLU A 8 18.02 1.28 2.36
CA GLU A 8 17.35 1.81 3.55
C GLU A 8 15.89 2.21 3.27
N GLN A 9 15.60 2.77 2.09
CA GLN A 9 14.24 3.13 1.69
C GLN A 9 13.41 1.89 1.37
N GLN A 10 14.04 0.85 0.83
CA GLN A 10 13.39 -0.43 0.54
C GLN A 10 13.05 -1.16 1.84
N GLU A 11 13.97 -1.21 2.81
CA GLU A 11 13.75 -1.82 4.13
C GLU A 11 12.66 -1.09 4.91
N GLN A 12 12.65 0.25 4.87
CA GLN A 12 11.57 1.06 5.47
C GLN A 12 10.21 0.80 4.79
N ALA A 13 10.18 0.65 3.46
CA ALA A 13 8.96 0.35 2.73
C ALA A 13 8.42 -1.04 3.09
N GLU A 14 9.30 -2.03 3.24
CA GLU A 14 8.95 -3.40 3.64
C GLU A 14 8.42 -3.47 5.07
N ALA A 15 9.09 -2.80 6.01
CA ALA A 15 8.62 -2.69 7.40
C ALA A 15 7.24 -2.02 7.48
N THR A 16 7.03 -0.96 6.70
CA THR A 16 5.74 -0.26 6.60
C THR A 16 4.66 -1.17 6.01
N ALA A 17 4.96 -1.92 4.95
CA ALA A 17 4.03 -2.84 4.32
C ALA A 17 3.58 -3.95 5.27
N ASN A 18 4.51 -4.52 6.05
CA ASN A 18 4.18 -5.55 7.05
C ASN A 18 3.25 -5.03 8.15
N LEU A 19 3.48 -3.79 8.62
CA LEU A 19 2.60 -3.14 9.60
C LEU A 19 1.20 -2.91 9.03
N VAL A 20 1.10 -2.41 7.80
CA VAL A 20 -0.18 -2.19 7.12
C VAL A 20 -0.91 -3.51 6.89
N ALA A 21 -0.22 -4.57 6.44
CA ALA A 21 -0.83 -5.87 6.23
C ALA A 21 -1.38 -6.46 7.55
N SER A 22 -0.63 -6.36 8.64
CA SER A 22 -1.09 -6.81 9.96
C SER A 22 -2.32 -6.04 10.44
N ALA A 23 -2.32 -4.71 10.26
CA ALA A 23 -3.47 -3.86 10.59
C ALA A 23 -4.70 -4.20 9.75
N MET A 24 -4.54 -4.44 8.44
CA MET A 24 -5.62 -4.82 7.54
C MET A 24 -6.23 -6.18 7.90
N VAL A 25 -5.42 -7.15 8.32
CA VAL A 25 -5.93 -8.46 8.78
C VAL A 25 -6.79 -8.31 10.04
N ARG A 26 -6.36 -7.49 11.00
CA ARG A 26 -7.14 -7.19 12.22
C ARG A 26 -8.44 -6.47 11.87
N LEU A 27 -8.35 -5.43 11.03
CA LEU A 27 -9.49 -4.66 10.55
C LEU A 27 -10.51 -5.55 9.83
N ARG A 28 -10.06 -6.46 8.96
CA ARG A 28 -10.91 -7.44 8.27
C ARG A 28 -11.64 -8.35 9.25
N ARG A 29 -10.95 -8.80 10.29
CA ARG A 29 -11.52 -9.72 11.29
C ARG A 29 -12.58 -9.03 12.15
N GLU A 30 -12.35 -7.77 12.51
CA GLU A 30 -13.21 -7.02 13.43
C GLU A 30 -14.38 -6.31 12.71
N HIS A 31 -14.15 -5.84 11.48
CA HIS A 31 -15.07 -4.94 10.76
C HIS A 31 -15.40 -5.40 9.33
N GLY A 32 -14.82 -6.49 8.86
CA GLY A 32 -15.11 -7.07 7.54
C GLY A 32 -14.37 -6.42 6.37
N GLU A 33 -14.61 -6.95 5.18
CA GLU A 33 -13.96 -6.55 3.91
C GLU A 33 -14.20 -5.08 3.53
N ALA A 34 -15.39 -4.54 3.80
CA ALA A 34 -15.74 -3.17 3.44
C ALA A 34 -14.84 -2.14 4.16
N ALA A 35 -14.51 -2.39 5.43
CA ALA A 35 -13.60 -1.55 6.19
C ALA A 35 -12.16 -1.60 5.64
N VAL A 36 -11.72 -2.77 5.17
CA VAL A 36 -10.41 -2.94 4.53
C VAL A 36 -10.31 -2.16 3.23
N MET A 37 -11.33 -2.25 2.38
CA MET A 37 -11.36 -1.50 1.11
C MET A 37 -11.35 0.01 1.34
N GLU A 38 -12.09 0.51 2.33
CA GLU A 38 -12.11 1.92 2.67
C GLU A 38 -10.77 2.38 3.27
N ALA A 39 -10.15 1.58 4.14
CA ALA A 39 -8.82 1.87 4.68
C ALA A 39 -7.76 1.88 3.57
N MET A 40 -7.80 0.95 2.62
CA MET A 40 -6.91 0.97 1.45
C MET A 40 -7.13 2.21 0.58
N ARG A 41 -8.38 2.61 0.36
CA ARG A 41 -8.73 3.83 -0.36
C ARG A 41 -8.15 5.07 0.32
N LEU A 42 -8.29 5.19 1.64
CA LEU A 42 -7.75 6.30 2.43
C LEU A 42 -6.22 6.34 2.40
N ILE A 43 -5.56 5.19 2.54
CA ILE A 43 -4.10 5.07 2.43
C ILE A 43 -3.64 5.53 1.04
N SER A 44 -4.28 5.07 -0.02
CA SER A 44 -3.98 5.50 -1.40
C SER A 44 -4.12 7.01 -1.57
N THR A 45 -5.18 7.62 -1.01
CA THR A 45 -5.37 9.08 -1.06
C THR A 45 -4.36 9.88 -0.22
N ALA A 46 -3.87 9.34 0.89
CA ALA A 46 -2.90 10.01 1.76
C ALA A 46 -1.48 10.02 1.17
N PHE A 47 -1.13 9.02 0.35
CA PHE A 47 0.13 9.00 -0.40
C PHE A 47 -0.02 9.80 -1.70
N ALA A 48 0.29 11.10 -1.62
CA ALA A 48 0.20 12.06 -2.72
C ALA A 48 1.34 11.94 -3.77
N THR A 49 2.44 11.26 -3.45
CA THR A 49 3.53 11.01 -4.40
C THR A 49 3.36 9.65 -5.07
N ASP A 50 3.25 9.66 -6.40
CA ASP A 50 3.05 8.49 -7.26
C ASP A 50 4.03 7.34 -6.95
N GLU A 51 5.29 7.67 -6.66
CA GLU A 51 6.34 6.69 -6.38
C GLU A 51 6.09 5.90 -5.10
N ARG A 52 5.60 6.57 -4.04
CA ARG A 52 5.34 5.92 -2.74
C ARG A 52 4.07 5.09 -2.79
N ARG A 53 3.06 5.56 -3.54
CA ARG A 53 1.84 4.81 -3.84
C ARG A 53 2.16 3.53 -4.63
N GLN A 54 3.01 3.61 -5.66
CA GLN A 54 3.44 2.43 -6.43
C GLN A 54 4.25 1.43 -5.59
N ALA A 55 5.14 1.90 -4.73
CA ALA A 55 5.93 1.03 -3.85
C ALA A 55 5.04 0.24 -2.88
N ILE A 56 4.04 0.90 -2.26
CA ILE A 56 3.10 0.26 -1.34
C ILE A 56 2.15 -0.69 -2.09
N ALA A 57 1.60 -0.27 -3.23
CA ALA A 57 0.73 -1.12 -4.05
C ALA A 57 1.46 -2.40 -4.52
N LYS A 58 2.73 -2.27 -4.93
CA LYS A 58 3.59 -3.40 -5.32
C LYS A 58 3.88 -4.33 -4.14
N ALA A 59 4.14 -3.78 -2.95
CA ALA A 59 4.37 -4.57 -1.74
C ALA A 59 3.11 -5.29 -1.24
N LEU A 60 1.92 -4.72 -1.48
CA LEU A 60 0.64 -5.32 -1.14
C LEU A 60 0.14 -6.34 -2.20
N GLY A 61 0.88 -6.54 -3.30
CA GLY A 61 0.50 -7.44 -4.39
C GLY A 61 -0.69 -6.94 -5.23
N THR A 62 -1.16 -5.72 -4.99
CA THR A 62 -2.22 -5.08 -5.78
C THR A 62 -1.58 -4.39 -6.97
N ARG A 63 -1.76 -4.94 -8.19
CA ARG A 63 -1.46 -4.17 -9.41
C ARG A 63 -2.31 -2.89 -9.36
N PRO A 64 -1.73 -1.69 -9.55
CA PRO A 64 -2.53 -0.52 -9.86
C PRO A 64 -3.16 -0.81 -11.22
N ASP A 65 -4.40 -1.28 -11.21
CA ASP A 65 -5.16 -1.46 -12.43
C ASP A 65 -5.25 -0.11 -13.13
N SER A 66 -4.88 -0.13 -14.41
CA SER A 66 -4.72 1.02 -15.27
C SER A 66 -6.01 1.85 -15.29
N ALA A 67 -6.00 2.99 -14.61
CA ALA A 67 -6.82 4.11 -15.02
C ALA A 67 -6.21 4.67 -16.32
N SER A 68 -6.45 4.01 -17.44
CA SER A 68 -6.16 4.54 -18.77
C SER A 68 -7.20 4.01 -19.76
N GLU A 69 -8.08 4.95 -20.11
CA GLU A 69 -9.03 5.03 -21.24
C GLU A 69 -10.37 4.27 -21.15
#